data_AF-A0A6H5JTV2-F1
#
_entry.id   AF-A0A6H5JTV2-F1
#
_cell.length_a   1.000
_cell.length_b   1.000
_cell.length_c   1.000
_cell.angle_alpha   90.00
_cell.angle_beta   90.00
_cell.angle_gamma   90.00
#
_symmetry.space_group_name_H-M   'P 1'
#
loop_
_entity.id
_entity.type
_entity.pdbx_description
1 polymer ?
#
loop_
_entity_poly.entity_id
_entity_poly.type
_entity_poly.pdbx_seq_one_letter_code
_entity_poly.pdbx_strand_id
1 'polypeptide(L)'
;MEANAQDRLVFIKLGGSLISDKTKPETLRGEVLDRIAREIREAISEWDDTTRVIVGHGSGSYGHVAAAKHSTIDGVSGAIQWRGFCDVSDAASRLNRAAYTSS
;
A
#
# COMPACT_ATOMS: atom_id res chain seq x y z
N MET A 1 -25.29 13.69 -10.52
CA MET A 1 -24.24 14.45 -9.82
C MET A 1 -23.31 14.98 -10.89
N GLU A 2 -23.39 16.28 -11.19
CA GLU A 2 -22.39 16.92 -12.03
C GLU A 2 -21.16 17.19 -11.18
N ALA A 3 -19.98 16.75 -11.65
CA ALA A 3 -18.72 17.08 -10.99
C ALA A 3 -18.49 18.58 -11.14
N ASN A 4 -18.39 19.29 -10.02
CA ASN A 4 -18.06 20.70 -10.01
C ASN A 4 -16.60 20.87 -10.48
N ALA A 5 -16.26 21.94 -11.19
CA ALA A 5 -14.89 22.19 -11.68
C ALA A 5 -13.85 22.34 -10.53
N GLN A 6 -14.32 22.36 -9.28
CA GLN A 6 -13.54 22.40 -8.05
C GLN A 6 -13.36 21.02 -7.37
N ASP A 7 -14.04 19.96 -7.84
CA ASP A 7 -13.87 18.61 -7.28
C ASP A 7 -12.50 18.04 -7.69
N ARG A 8 -11.50 18.23 -6.84
CA ARG A 8 -10.14 17.72 -7.06
C ARG A 8 -9.99 16.33 -6.44
N LEU A 9 -9.48 15.37 -7.23
CA LEU A 9 -9.09 14.04 -6.73
C LEU A 9 -7.58 13.88 -6.82
N VAL A 10 -6.92 13.65 -5.68
CA VAL A 10 -5.47 13.47 -5.57
C VAL A 10 -5.15 12.01 -5.27
N PHE A 11 -4.22 11.44 -6.02
CA PHE A 11 -3.71 10.09 -5.81
C PHE A 11 -2.30 10.17 -5.26
N ILE A 12 -2.07 9.59 -4.07
CA ILE A 12 -0.76 9.50 -3.44
C ILE A 12 -0.31 8.04 -3.48
N LYS A 13 0.82 7.78 -4.14
CA LYS A 13 1.40 6.44 -4.20
C LYS A 13 2.65 6.36 -3.33
N LEU A 14 2.55 5.66 -2.21
CA LEU A 14 3.70 5.33 -1.36
C LEU A 14 4.46 4.14 -1.97
N GLY A 15 5.77 4.30 -2.12
CA GLY A 15 6.65 3.20 -2.52
C GLY A 15 6.70 2.14 -1.43
N GLY A 16 6.67 0.85 -1.79
CA GLY A 16 6.74 -0.22 -0.78
C GLY A 16 8.02 -0.16 0.08
N SER A 17 9.15 0.24 -0.51
CA SER A 17 10.42 0.43 0.21
C SER A 17 10.46 1.67 1.11
N LEU A 18 9.53 2.60 0.93
CA LEU A 18 9.42 3.76 1.81
C LEU A 18 8.89 3.33 3.18
N ILE A 19 7.87 2.45 3.18
CA ILE A 19 7.14 2.01 4.37
C ILE A 19 7.55 0.62 4.87
N SER A 20 8.48 -0.06 4.19
CA SER A 20 9.01 -1.36 4.62
C SER A 20 10.50 -1.52 4.29
N ASP A 21 11.19 -2.33 5.08
CA ASP A 21 12.59 -2.68 4.85
C ASP A 21 12.70 -3.83 3.85
N LYS A 22 13.21 -3.55 2.64
CA LYS A 22 13.42 -4.58 1.60
C LYS A 22 14.45 -5.64 1.96
N THR A 23 15.33 -5.38 2.94
CA THR A 23 16.36 -6.33 3.36
C THR A 23 15.83 -7.37 4.35
N LYS A 24 14.66 -7.13 4.95
CA LYS A 24 14.04 -7.99 5.95
C LYS A 24 12.59 -8.31 5.54
N PRO A 25 12.21 -9.60 5.45
CA PRO A 25 10.83 -9.98 5.14
C PRO A 25 9.84 -9.30 6.09
N GLU A 26 8.71 -8.82 5.53
CA GLU A 26 7.56 -8.36 6.31
C GLU A 26 7.88 -7.34 7.42
N THR A 27 8.84 -6.45 7.17
CA THR A 27 9.33 -5.51 8.17
C THR A 27 8.84 -4.10 7.87
N LEU A 28 7.91 -3.61 8.68
CA LEU A 28 7.34 -2.25 8.58
C LEU A 28 8.34 -1.18 9.06
N ARG A 29 8.37 -0.04 8.36
CA ARG A 29 9.01 1.19 8.84
C ARG A 29 7.97 2.08 9.53
N GLY A 30 7.56 1.69 10.74
CA GLY A 30 6.47 2.35 11.48
C GLY A 30 6.65 3.86 11.61
N GLU A 31 7.81 4.31 12.09
CA GLU A 31 8.09 5.75 12.26
C GLU A 31 7.99 6.54 10.94
N VAL A 32 8.39 5.95 9.82
CA VAL A 32 8.29 6.59 8.50
C VAL A 32 6.84 6.68 8.07
N LEU A 33 6.07 5.61 8.27
CA LEU A 33 4.64 5.59 7.97
C LEU A 33 3.88 6.64 8.80
N ASP A 34 4.13 6.71 10.11
CA ASP A 34 3.48 7.67 11.01
C ASP A 34 3.81 9.11 10.63
N ARG A 35 5.08 9.38 10.30
CA ARG A 35 5.50 10.70 9.83
C ARG A 35 4.78 11.08 8.53
N ILE A 36 4.73 10.18 7.55
CA ILE A 36 4.05 10.43 6.27
C ILE A 36 2.54 10.64 6.48
N ALA A 37 1.91 9.86 7.36
CA ALA A 37 0.49 10.03 7.68
C ALA A 37 0.21 11.42 8.24
N ARG A 38 1.07 11.93 9.14
CA ARG A 38 0.98 13.31 9.64
C ARG A 38 1.19 14.35 8.54
N GLU A 39 2.23 14.21 7.72
CA GLU A 39 2.51 15.12 6.61
C GLU A 39 1.34 15.18 5.60
N ILE A 40 0.74 14.04 5.27
CA ILE A 40 -0.45 13.98 4.41
C ILE A 40 -1.64 14.68 5.08
N ARG A 41 -1.87 14.44 6.37
CA ARG A 41 -2.97 15.08 7.12
C ARG A 41 -2.79 16.59 7.19
N GLU A 42 -1.59 17.08 7.46
CA GLU A 42 -1.25 18.50 7.50
C GLU A 42 -1.49 19.14 6.13
N ALA A 43 -1.00 18.53 5.05
CA ALA A 43 -1.25 19.01 3.70
C ALA A 43 -2.74 19.06 3.35
N ILE A 44 -3.51 18.02 3.68
CA ILE A 44 -4.96 17.99 3.44
C ILE A 44 -5.68 19.10 4.22
N SER A 45 -5.22 19.43 5.42
CA SER A 45 -5.84 20.49 6.23
C SER A 45 -5.68 21.91 5.65
N GLU A 46 -4.76 22.08 4.69
CA GLU A 46 -4.57 23.33 3.95
C GLU A 46 -5.34 23.36 2.62
N TRP A 47 -5.99 22.26 2.23
CA TRP A 47 -6.70 22.14 0.96
C TRP A 47 -8.18 22.51 1.09
N ASP A 48 -8.84 22.74 -0.06
CA ASP A 48 -10.28 22.94 -0.12
C ASP A 48 -11.07 21.70 0.34
N ASP A 49 -12.24 21.92 0.96
CA ASP A 49 -13.14 20.85 1.44
C ASP A 49 -13.66 19.92 0.31
N THR A 50 -13.49 20.32 -0.94
CA THR A 50 -13.86 19.55 -2.13
C THR A 50 -12.76 18.58 -2.58
N THR A 51 -11.57 18.67 -2.01
CA THR A 51 -10.44 17.81 -2.37
C THR A 51 -10.55 16.45 -1.70
N ARG A 52 -10.58 15.39 -2.51
CA ARG A 52 -10.54 13.99 -2.08
C ARG A 52 -9.16 13.40 -2.30
N VAL A 53 -8.73 12.54 -1.39
CA VAL A 53 -7.41 11.87 -1.47
C VAL A 53 -7.57 10.37 -1.45
N ILE A 54 -6.91 9.69 -2.39
CA ILE A 54 -6.75 8.24 -2.40
C ILE A 54 -5.26 7.95 -2.19
N VAL A 55 -4.95 7.26 -1.09
CA VAL A 55 -3.59 6.81 -0.79
C VAL A 55 -3.48 5.33 -1.09
N GLY A 56 -2.47 4.95 -1.89
CA GLY A 56 -2.12 3.57 -2.15
C GLY A 56 -0.65 3.32 -1.86
N HIS A 57 -0.27 2.05 -1.64
CA HIS A 57 1.12 1.67 -1.42
C HIS A 57 1.53 0.44 -2.25
N GLY A 58 2.83 0.17 -2.34
CA GLY A 58 3.33 -1.10 -2.90
C GLY A 58 3.40 -2.17 -1.81
N SER A 59 3.45 -3.45 -2.18
CA SER A 59 3.51 -4.57 -1.23
C SER A 59 4.81 -4.63 -0.39
N GLY A 60 5.82 -3.83 -0.73
CA GLY A 60 7.03 -3.72 0.09
C GLY A 60 7.80 -5.04 0.21
N SER A 61 8.39 -5.28 1.38
CA SER A 61 9.01 -6.57 1.71
C SER A 61 8.03 -7.68 2.04
N TYR A 62 6.72 -7.41 2.07
CA TYR A 62 5.69 -8.41 2.32
C TYR A 62 5.38 -9.22 1.06
N GLY A 63 5.31 -8.57 -0.11
CA GLY A 63 5.00 -9.28 -1.36
C GLY A 63 6.18 -10.04 -1.96
N HIS A 64 7.42 -9.58 -1.76
CA HIS A 64 8.58 -10.12 -2.47
C HIS A 64 8.87 -11.59 -2.17
N VAL A 65 8.83 -11.99 -0.89
CA VAL A 65 9.17 -13.36 -0.48
C VAL A 65 8.10 -14.34 -0.95
N ALA A 66 6.82 -14.01 -0.77
CA ALA A 66 5.72 -14.84 -1.23
C ALA A 66 5.70 -14.98 -2.76
N ALA A 67 5.93 -13.88 -3.50
CA ALA A 67 5.94 -13.91 -4.97
C ALA A 67 7.11 -14.73 -5.52
N ALA A 68 8.29 -14.61 -4.92
CA ALA A 68 9.46 -15.40 -5.31
C ALA A 68 9.29 -16.89 -5.01
N LYS A 69 8.65 -17.25 -3.89
CA LYS A 69 8.39 -18.64 -3.51
C LYS A 69 7.47 -19.37 -4.49
N HIS A 70 6.54 -18.65 -5.11
CA HIS A 70 5.50 -19.24 -5.97
C HIS A 70 5.62 -18.87 -7.46
N SER A 71 6.67 -18.13 -7.85
CA SER A 71 6.88 -17.61 -9.21
C SER A 71 5.63 -16.95 -9.81
N THR A 72 4.83 -16.26 -8.99
CA THR A 72 3.52 -15.73 -9.42
C THR A 72 3.62 -14.66 -10.51
N ILE A 73 4.82 -14.10 -10.72
CA ILE A 73 5.08 -13.14 -11.80
C ILE A 73 5.02 -13.78 -13.19
N ASP A 74 5.27 -15.08 -13.29
CA ASP A 74 5.27 -15.85 -14.53
C ASP A 74 3.85 -16.35 -14.91
N GLY A 75 2.84 -15.95 -14.14
CA GLY A 75 1.46 -16.40 -14.25
C GLY A 75 1.11 -17.53 -13.27
N VAL A 76 -0.18 -17.82 -13.16
CA VAL A 76 -0.70 -18.83 -12.23
C VAL A 76 -1.66 -19.79 -12.93
N SER A 77 -1.48 -21.09 -12.69
CA SER A 77 -2.23 -22.19 -13.27
C SER A 77 -2.33 -23.37 -12.30
N GLY A 78 -3.50 -24.02 -12.24
CA GLY A 78 -3.75 -25.12 -11.31
C GLY A 78 -3.79 -24.68 -9.83
N ALA A 79 -4.28 -25.58 -8.98
CA ALA A 79 -4.64 -25.26 -7.60
C ALA A 79 -3.46 -24.77 -6.74
N ILE A 80 -2.25 -25.29 -6.95
CA ILE A 80 -1.06 -24.95 -6.16
C ILE A 80 -0.62 -23.51 -6.42
N GLN A 81 -0.58 -23.08 -7.68
CA GLN A 81 -0.16 -21.72 -8.03
C GLN A 81 -1.23 -20.69 -7.61
N TRP A 82 -2.51 -21.04 -7.71
CA TRP A 82 -3.59 -20.22 -7.14
C TRP A 82 -3.49 -20.06 -5.63
N ARG A 83 -3.07 -21.09 -4.90
CA ARG A 83 -2.79 -20.95 -3.48
C ARG A 83 -1.61 -20.01 -3.20
N GLY A 84 -0.55 -20.10 -3.99
CA GLY A 84 0.56 -19.16 -3.93
C GLY A 84 0.15 -17.71 -4.19
N PHE A 85 -0.79 -17.49 -5.11
CA PHE A 85 -1.38 -16.18 -5.35
C PHE A 85 -2.14 -15.65 -4.12
N CYS A 86 -2.94 -16.51 -3.46
CA CYS A 86 -3.61 -16.15 -2.22
C CYS A 86 -2.60 -15.78 -1.11
N ASP A 87 -1.48 -16.50 -0.99
CA ASP A 87 -0.44 -16.20 0.00
C ASP A 87 0.21 -14.84 -0.25
N VAL A 88 0.47 -14.48 -1.52
CA VAL A 88 0.95 -13.14 -1.90
C VAL A 88 -0.07 -12.06 -1.55
N SER A 89 -1.35 -12.32 -1.82
CA SER A 89 -2.45 -11.39 -1.53
C SER A 89 -2.63 -11.15 -0.03
N ASP A 90 -2.57 -12.20 0.79
CA ASP A 90 -2.60 -12.06 2.25
C ASP A 90 -1.39 -11.27 2.77
N ALA A 91 -0.18 -11.57 2.28
CA ALA A 91 1.02 -10.84 2.68
C ALA A 91 0.91 -9.34 2.36
N ALA A 92 0.45 -8.99 1.15
CA ALA A 92 0.20 -7.59 0.79
C ALA A 92 -0.90 -6.96 1.68
N SER A 93 -1.94 -7.73 2.02
CA SER A 93 -3.02 -7.29 2.90
C SER A 93 -2.56 -7.06 4.34
N ARG A 94 -1.55 -7.78 4.84
CA ARG A 94 -0.93 -7.53 6.15
C ARG A 94 -0.26 -6.16 6.22
N LEU A 95 0.47 -5.77 5.17
CA LEU A 95 1.02 -4.41 5.09
C LEU A 95 -0.09 -3.36 5.03
N ASN A 96 -1.15 -3.62 4.25
CA ASN A 96 -2.30 -2.73 4.17
C ASN A 96 -2.96 -2.53 5.54
N ARG A 97 -3.22 -3.62 6.29
CA ARG A 97 -3.76 -3.53 7.65
C ARG A 97 -2.85 -2.73 8.59
N ALA A 98 -1.55 -3.02 8.58
CA ALA A 98 -0.59 -2.28 9.37
C ALA A 98 -0.61 -0.78 9.05
N ALA A 99 -0.72 -0.43 7.76
CA ALA A 99 -0.81 0.96 7.32
C ALA A 99 -2.05 1.72 7.82
N TYR A 100 -3.15 1.02 8.10
CA TYR A 100 -4.39 1.61 8.62
C TYR A 100 -4.47 1.66 10.15
N THR A 101 -3.77 0.78 10.86
CA THR A 101 -3.84 0.69 12.34
C THR A 101 -2.74 1.47 13.07
N SER A 102 -1.74 1.97 12.35
CA SER A 102 -0.73 2.85 12.94
C SER A 102 -1.31 4.24 13.15
N SER A 103 -1.64 4.57 14.40
CA SER A 103 -2.16 5.87 14.85
C SER A 103 -1.69 6.17 16.26
#